data_AF-A0A183DQ56-F1
#
_entry.id   AF-A0A183DQ56-F1
#
_cell.length_a   1.000
_cell.length_b   1.000
_cell.length_c   1.000
_cell.angle_alpha   90.00
_cell.angle_beta   90.00
_cell.angle_gamma   90.00
#
_symmetry.space_group_name_H-M   'P 1'
#
loop_
_entity.id
_entity.type
_entity.pdbx_description
1 polymer ?
#
loop_
_entity_poly.entity_id
_entity_poly.type
_entity_poly.pdbx_seq_one_letter_code
_entity_poly.pdbx_strand_id
1 'polypeptide(L)'
;MQDFGLEDRPSDKPVVAARSKKGKFNMKEEFSGYTFSVENLKKFVEDIIADKLEPYLKSEDPPEKQGDVRVVVAKTFNEEVIDVQKDVLIEFYAPWCGHCKALAPKYDELGKKLADEPNVVIAKMDATANDAPPPFTVEG
;
A
#
# COMPACT_ATOMS: atom_id res chain seq x y z
N MET A 1 -5.72 9.64 11.45
CA MET A 1 -4.26 9.82 11.22
C MET A 1 -3.65 8.60 10.55
N GLN A 2 -4.11 7.38 10.89
CA GLN A 2 -3.82 6.12 10.18
C GLN A 2 -3.88 6.22 8.66
N ASP A 3 -4.94 6.80 8.10
CA ASP A 3 -5.12 6.93 6.66
C ASP A 3 -3.99 7.69 5.93
N PHE A 4 -3.22 8.50 6.66
CA PHE A 4 -2.11 9.32 6.15
C PHE A 4 -0.73 8.79 6.56
N GLY A 5 -0.63 7.62 7.20
CA GLY A 5 0.65 7.03 7.63
C GLY A 5 1.38 7.86 8.70
N LEU A 6 0.64 8.42 9.64
CA LEU A 6 1.16 9.33 10.69
C LEU A 6 1.14 8.70 12.09
N GLU A 7 1.37 7.40 12.19
CA GLU A 7 1.08 6.60 13.40
C GLU A 7 2.20 6.65 14.45
N ASP A 8 3.47 6.65 14.01
CA ASP A 8 4.65 6.52 14.89
C ASP A 8 5.37 7.85 15.16
N ARG A 9 4.64 8.96 15.31
CA ARG A 9 5.26 10.29 15.45
C ARG A 9 5.29 10.79 16.91
N PRO A 10 6.34 11.52 17.32
CA PRO A 10 6.40 12.17 18.62
C PRO A 10 5.19 13.09 18.83
N SER A 11 4.55 12.99 20.00
CA SER A 11 3.26 13.66 20.28
C SER A 11 3.38 15.17 20.52
N ASP A 12 4.60 15.69 20.67
CA ASP A 12 4.87 17.09 21.00
C ASP A 12 4.99 18.00 19.77
N LYS A 13 5.04 17.43 18.57
CA LYS A 13 5.15 18.19 17.31
C LYS A 13 3.85 18.13 16.50
N PRO A 14 3.42 19.26 15.90
CA PRO A 14 2.26 19.25 15.01
C PRO A 14 2.57 18.43 13.75
N VAL A 15 1.54 17.76 13.25
CA VAL A 15 1.57 17.00 11.99
C VAL A 15 0.64 17.63 10.98
N VAL A 16 1.04 17.61 9.71
CA VAL A 16 0.24 18.16 8.61
C VAL A 16 -0.04 17.06 7.61
N ALA A 17 -1.32 16.93 7.27
CA ALA A 17 -1.84 16.08 6.22
C ALA A 17 -2.88 16.85 5.41
N ALA A 18 -3.01 16.51 4.14
CA ALA A 18 -3.97 17.13 3.24
C ALA A 18 -4.66 16.05 2.40
N ARG A 19 -5.92 16.29 2.05
CA ARG A 19 -6.68 15.45 1.13
C ARG A 19 -7.14 16.31 -0.04
N SER A 20 -6.87 15.86 -1.25
CA SER A 20 -7.35 16.47 -2.49
C SER A 20 -8.09 15.43 -3.33
N LYS A 21 -8.60 15.84 -4.50
CA LYS A 21 -9.18 14.90 -5.47
C LYS A 21 -8.17 13.85 -5.96
N LYS A 22 -6.86 14.14 -5.88
CA LYS A 22 -5.78 13.22 -6.28
C LYS A 22 -5.40 12.21 -5.20
N GLY A 23 -5.85 12.41 -3.96
CA GLY A 23 -5.62 11.47 -2.88
C GLY A 23 -5.21 12.13 -1.58
N LYS A 24 -4.46 11.36 -0.79
CA LYS A 24 -4.01 11.70 0.56
C LYS A 24 -2.56 12.17 0.47
N PHE A 25 -2.17 13.17 1.24
CA PHE A 25 -0.80 13.67 1.27
C PHE A 25 -0.39 13.87 2.73
N ASN A 26 0.85 13.52 3.06
CA ASN A 26 1.42 13.76 4.37
C ASN A 26 2.70 14.59 4.24
N MET A 27 2.85 15.57 5.13
CA MET A 27 4.10 16.32 5.20
C MET A 27 5.14 15.45 5.91
N LYS A 28 6.22 15.10 5.19
CA LYS A 28 7.32 14.29 5.71
C LYS A 28 8.29 15.11 6.55
N GLU A 29 8.48 16.38 6.20
CA GLU A 29 9.33 17.30 6.94
C GLU A 29 8.71 17.64 8.30
N GLU A 30 9.52 17.66 9.35
CA GLU A 30 9.08 18.03 10.69
C GLU A 30 9.07 19.54 10.88
N PHE A 31 8.22 20.00 11.81
CA PHE A 31 8.30 21.35 12.34
C PHE A 31 9.56 21.48 13.20
N SER A 32 10.60 22.16 12.71
CA SER A 32 11.77 22.56 13.51
C SER A 32 11.76 24.07 13.75
N GLY A 33 11.40 24.50 14.96
CA GLY A 33 11.23 25.93 15.28
C GLY A 33 10.06 26.60 14.54
N TYR A 34 9.85 27.90 14.79
CA TYR A 34 8.68 28.63 14.29
C TYR A 34 8.86 29.19 12.86
N THR A 35 10.06 29.62 12.47
CA THR A 35 10.27 30.25 11.15
C THR A 35 10.40 29.22 10.03
N PHE A 36 11.17 28.15 10.25
CA PHE A 36 11.39 27.10 9.26
C PHE A 36 10.13 26.26 9.00
N SER A 37 9.20 26.19 9.95
CA SER A 37 7.95 25.45 9.79
C SER A 37 6.92 26.10 8.85
N VAL A 38 6.85 27.44 8.81
CA VAL A 38 5.91 28.14 7.91
C VAL A 38 6.35 28.00 6.46
N GLU A 39 7.65 28.02 6.17
CA GLU A 39 8.19 27.81 4.82
C GLU A 39 7.90 26.40 4.30
N ASN A 40 8.12 25.38 5.13
CA ASN A 40 7.83 23.99 4.78
C ASN A 40 6.33 23.75 4.57
N LEU A 41 5.48 24.35 5.43
CA LEU A 41 4.03 24.26 5.25
C LEU A 41 3.58 24.94 3.95
N LYS A 42 4.09 26.15 3.67
CA LYS A 42 3.78 26.87 2.44
C LYS A 42 4.19 26.05 1.21
N LYS A 43 5.42 25.53 1.20
CA LYS A 43 5.94 24.68 0.13
C LYS A 43 5.10 23.41 -0.04
N PHE A 44 4.75 22.73 1.05
CA PHE A 44 3.89 21.54 1.00
C PHE A 44 2.54 21.83 0.33
N VAL A 45 1.89 22.94 0.69
CA VAL A 45 0.62 23.34 0.08
C VAL A 45 0.80 23.73 -1.39
N GLU A 46 1.85 24.49 -1.72
CA GLU A 46 2.17 24.87 -3.10
C GLU A 46 2.47 23.65 -3.98
N ASP A 47 3.19 22.66 -3.46
CA ASP A 47 3.53 21.43 -4.19
C ASP A 47 2.30 20.53 -4.38
N ILE A 48 1.33 20.52 -3.46
CA ILE A 48 0.03 19.85 -3.68
C ILE A 48 -0.75 20.55 -4.78
N ILE A 49 -0.87 21.89 -4.73
CA ILE A 49 -1.64 22.66 -5.70
C ILE A 49 -1.00 22.57 -7.10
N ALA A 50 0.33 22.55 -7.15
CA ALA A 50 1.10 22.39 -8.38
C ALA A 50 1.23 20.93 -8.84
N ASP A 51 0.57 19.98 -8.17
CA ASP A 51 0.58 18.55 -8.51
C ASP A 51 1.97 17.91 -8.57
N LYS A 52 2.89 18.36 -7.72
CA LYS A 52 4.28 17.87 -7.65
C LYS A 52 4.48 16.75 -6.63
N LEU A 53 3.52 16.56 -5.73
CA LEU A 53 3.59 15.48 -4.74
C LEU A 53 2.84 14.25 -5.23
N GLU A 54 3.43 13.10 -5.00
CA GLU A 54 2.74 11.82 -5.13
C GLU A 54 1.82 11.58 -3.93
N PRO A 55 0.59 11.10 -4.14
CA PRO A 55 -0.30 10.73 -3.06
C PRO A 55 0.34 9.67 -2.15
N TYR A 56 0.14 9.84 -0.85
CA TYR A 56 0.41 8.81 0.14
C TYR A 56 -0.44 7.56 -0.15
N LEU A 57 0.27 6.44 -0.29
CA LEU A 57 -0.26 5.10 -0.43
C LEU A 57 0.21 4.28 0.76
N LYS A 58 -0.72 3.70 1.53
CA LYS A 58 -0.37 2.78 2.60
C LYS A 58 0.15 1.48 1.97
N SER A 59 1.37 1.08 2.30
CA SER A 59 1.99 -0.12 1.77
C SER A 59 3.01 -0.65 2.75
N GLU A 60 3.08 -1.97 2.86
CA GLU A 60 4.25 -2.65 3.40
C GLU A 60 5.44 -2.49 2.44
N ASP A 61 6.63 -2.89 2.91
CA ASP A 61 7.79 -3.00 2.04
C ASP A 61 7.73 -4.31 1.23
N PRO A 62 8.16 -4.28 -0.05
CA PRO A 62 8.17 -5.48 -0.87
C PRO A 62 9.02 -6.58 -0.22
N PRO A 63 8.61 -7.85 -0.31
CA PRO A 63 9.38 -8.95 0.26
C PRO A 63 10.72 -9.11 -0.47
N GLU A 64 11.80 -9.39 0.26
CA GLU A 64 13.12 -9.66 -0.35
C GLU A 64 13.13 -10.92 -1.23
N LYS A 65 12.26 -11.88 -0.93
CA LYS A 65 12.15 -13.17 -1.63
C LYS A 65 10.69 -13.52 -1.84
N GLN A 66 10.39 -14.00 -3.06
CA GLN A 66 9.07 -14.50 -3.43
C GLN A 66 9.04 -16.04 -3.33
N GLY A 67 7.86 -16.59 -3.04
CA GLY A 67 7.56 -18.02 -3.10
C GLY A 67 6.62 -18.37 -4.26
N ASP A 68 6.07 -19.59 -4.25
CA ASP A 68 5.12 -20.08 -5.26
C ASP A 68 3.79 -19.30 -5.25
N VAL A 69 3.45 -18.73 -4.09
CA VAL A 69 2.44 -17.68 -3.96
C VAL A 69 3.16 -16.35 -3.81
N ARG A 70 3.01 -15.46 -4.78
CA ARG A 70 3.58 -14.11 -4.73
C ARG A 70 2.93 -13.30 -3.62
N VAL A 71 3.75 -12.62 -2.83
CA VAL A 71 3.30 -11.61 -1.87
C VAL A 71 3.37 -10.26 -2.56
N VAL A 72 2.20 -9.63 -2.72
CA VAL A 72 2.04 -8.34 -3.37
C VAL A 72 1.73 -7.29 -2.31
N VAL A 73 2.36 -6.12 -2.44
CA VAL A 73 2.11 -4.95 -1.59
C VAL A 73 1.59 -3.80 -2.45
N ALA A 74 1.00 -2.76 -1.85
CA ALA A 74 0.38 -1.69 -2.64
C ALA A 74 1.37 -0.99 -3.59
N LYS A 75 2.65 -0.84 -3.18
CA LYS A 75 3.71 -0.26 -4.03
C LYS A 75 4.00 -1.07 -5.30
N THR A 76 3.87 -2.39 -5.26
CA THR A 76 4.19 -3.28 -6.39
C THR A 76 2.95 -3.80 -7.10
N PHE A 77 1.75 -3.44 -6.64
CA PHE A 77 0.51 -4.01 -7.14
C PHE A 77 0.33 -3.83 -8.65
N ASN A 78 0.55 -2.61 -9.16
CA ASN A 78 0.36 -2.37 -10.60
C ASN A 78 1.32 -3.20 -11.45
N GLU A 79 2.61 -3.19 -11.11
CA GLU A 79 3.63 -3.93 -11.86
C GLU A 79 3.52 -5.45 -11.73
N GLU A 80 2.94 -5.97 -10.64
CA GLU A 80 2.82 -7.41 -10.39
C GLU A 80 1.46 -8.00 -10.77
N VAL A 81 0.41 -7.19 -10.85
CA VAL A 81 -0.98 -7.65 -11.02
C VAL A 81 -1.66 -7.04 -12.24
N ILE A 82 -1.47 -5.75 -12.51
CA ILE A 82 -2.22 -5.02 -13.55
C ILE A 82 -1.48 -5.00 -14.89
N ASP A 83 -0.19 -4.66 -14.86
CA ASP A 83 0.60 -4.38 -16.05
C ASP A 83 1.31 -5.64 -16.61
N VAL A 84 1.06 -6.80 -16.00
CA VAL A 84 1.64 -8.08 -16.40
C VAL A 84 0.88 -8.72 -17.56
N GLN A 85 1.60 -9.37 -18.47
CA GLN A 85 1.01 -10.21 -19.53
C GLN A 85 0.75 -11.64 -19.04
N LYS A 86 0.08 -11.77 -17.88
CA LYS A 86 -0.25 -13.04 -17.24
C LYS A 86 -1.63 -12.96 -16.59
N ASP A 87 -2.29 -14.11 -16.45
CA ASP A 87 -3.51 -14.24 -15.65
C ASP A 87 -3.12 -14.29 -14.17
N VAL A 88 -3.62 -13.33 -13.39
CA VAL A 88 -3.29 -13.23 -11.95
C VAL A 88 -4.52 -13.55 -11.12
N LEU A 89 -4.41 -14.58 -10.28
CA LEU A 89 -5.36 -14.83 -9.19
C LEU A 89 -4.77 -14.23 -7.91
N ILE A 90 -5.45 -13.24 -7.34
CA ILE A 90 -5.01 -12.57 -6.12
C ILE A 90 -6.01 -12.76 -4.97
N GLU A 91 -5.51 -13.21 -3.81
CA GLU A 91 -6.24 -13.25 -2.56
C GLU A 91 -5.98 -11.97 -1.76
N PHE A 92 -7.02 -11.19 -1.49
CA PHE A 92 -6.98 -10.13 -0.49
C PHE A 92 -7.39 -10.71 0.87
N TYR A 93 -6.47 -10.72 1.83
CA TYR A 93 -6.72 -11.34 3.13
C TYR A 93 -6.52 -10.35 4.29
N ALA A 94 -6.99 -10.76 5.47
CA ALA A 94 -6.66 -10.11 6.74
C ALA A 94 -5.99 -11.13 7.69
N PRO A 95 -4.92 -10.79 8.41
CA PRO A 95 -4.20 -11.74 9.29
C PRO A 95 -5.04 -12.30 10.43
N TRP A 96 -6.13 -11.62 10.78
CA TRP A 96 -7.06 -12.03 11.85
C TRP A 96 -8.30 -12.76 11.34
N CYS A 97 -8.51 -12.83 10.02
CA CYS A 97 -9.66 -13.49 9.40
C CYS A 97 -9.54 -15.02 9.51
N GLY A 98 -10.49 -15.66 10.20
CA GLY A 98 -10.51 -17.11 10.40
C GLY A 98 -10.67 -17.92 9.10
N HIS A 99 -11.53 -17.46 8.18
CA HIS A 99 -11.72 -18.11 6.88
C HIS A 99 -10.46 -18.06 6.01
N CYS A 100 -9.76 -16.93 6.04
CA CYS A 100 -8.52 -16.71 5.30
C CYS A 100 -7.41 -17.65 5.81
N LYS A 101 -7.30 -17.81 7.14
CA LYS A 101 -6.37 -18.80 7.73
C LYS A 101 -6.69 -20.23 7.31
N ALA A 102 -7.98 -20.57 7.15
CA ALA A 102 -8.39 -21.88 6.67
C ALA A 102 -8.15 -22.08 5.17
N LEU A 103 -8.17 -21.00 4.37
CA LEU A 103 -7.88 -21.02 2.93
C LEU A 103 -6.37 -21.08 2.64
N ALA A 104 -5.55 -20.38 3.43
CA ALA A 104 -4.09 -20.27 3.24
C ALA A 104 -3.38 -21.58 2.84
N PRO A 105 -3.54 -22.73 3.54
CA PRO A 105 -2.83 -23.96 3.15
C PRO A 105 -3.27 -24.49 1.77
N LYS A 106 -4.54 -24.29 1.38
CA LYS A 106 -5.04 -24.69 0.06
C LYS A 106 -4.56 -23.74 -1.02
N TYR A 107 -4.47 -22.45 -0.70
CA TYR A 107 -3.95 -21.43 -1.60
C TYR A 107 -2.45 -21.63 -1.88
N ASP A 108 -1.68 -22.00 -0.85
CA ASP A 108 -0.27 -22.38 -1.01
C ASP A 108 -0.11 -23.67 -1.83
N GLU A 109 -1.01 -24.66 -1.68
CA GLU A 109 -1.03 -25.86 -2.54
C GLU A 109 -1.33 -25.50 -4.00
N LEU A 110 -2.27 -24.57 -4.24
CA LEU A 110 -2.58 -24.07 -5.57
C LEU A 110 -1.37 -23.38 -6.21
N GLY A 111 -0.69 -22.51 -5.47
CA GLY A 111 0.56 -21.86 -5.91
C GLY A 111 1.60 -22.88 -6.36
N LYS A 112 1.84 -23.93 -5.55
CA LYS A 112 2.77 -25.02 -5.90
C LYS A 112 2.36 -25.77 -7.17
N LYS A 113 1.07 -26.07 -7.33
CA LYS A 113 0.57 -26.81 -8.49
C LYS A 113 0.68 -26.03 -9.80
N LEU A 114 0.63 -24.70 -9.72
CA LEU A 114 0.69 -23.81 -10.88
C LEU A 114 2.05 -23.12 -11.03
N ALA A 115 3.06 -23.51 -10.24
CA ALA A 115 4.38 -22.88 -10.26
C ALA A 115 5.08 -22.97 -11.63
N ASP A 116 4.83 -24.06 -12.36
CA ASP A 116 5.39 -24.29 -13.70
C ASP A 116 4.49 -23.76 -14.83
N GLU A 117 3.30 -23.22 -14.53
CA GLU A 117 2.39 -22.65 -15.52
C GLU A 117 2.83 -21.23 -15.90
N PRO A 118 3.38 -21.01 -17.12
CA PRO A 118 4.10 -19.77 -17.42
C PRO A 118 3.20 -18.53 -17.45
N ASN A 119 1.91 -18.71 -17.70
CA ASN A 119 0.95 -17.63 -17.92
C ASN A 119 0.07 -17.34 -16.70
N VAL A 120 0.24 -18.06 -15.59
CA VAL A 120 -0.59 -17.89 -14.39
C VAL A 120 0.28 -17.42 -13.22
N VAL A 121 -0.24 -16.50 -12.42
CA VAL A 121 0.38 -16.06 -11.16
C VAL A 121 -0.64 -16.22 -10.04
N ILE A 122 -0.23 -16.91 -8.98
CA ILE A 122 -0.98 -16.98 -7.73
C ILE A 122 -0.37 -15.97 -6.76
N ALA A 123 -1.16 -14.98 -6.35
CA ALA A 123 -0.73 -13.87 -5.53
C ALA A 123 -1.61 -13.71 -4.29
N LYS A 124 -1.08 -13.06 -3.26
CA LYS A 124 -1.83 -12.64 -2.07
C LYS A 124 -1.37 -11.27 -1.58
N MET A 125 -2.28 -10.53 -0.96
CA MET A 125 -2.02 -9.22 -0.37
C MET A 125 -2.77 -9.06 0.95
N ASP A 126 -2.07 -8.57 1.98
CA ASP A 126 -2.72 -8.14 3.23
C ASP A 126 -3.44 -6.81 3.01
N ALA A 127 -4.76 -6.85 2.91
CA ALA A 127 -5.60 -5.68 2.67
C ALA A 127 -5.77 -4.77 3.91
N THR A 128 -5.26 -5.18 5.08
CA THR A 128 -5.27 -4.37 6.31
C THR A 128 -4.02 -3.50 6.43
N ALA A 129 -2.92 -3.95 5.83
CA ALA A 129 -1.63 -3.27 5.81
C ALA A 129 -1.34 -2.51 4.51
N ASN A 130 -2.09 -2.79 3.43
CA ASN A 130 -1.89 -2.22 2.11
C ASN A 130 -3.18 -1.58 1.57
N ASP A 131 -3.09 -0.38 1.01
CA ASP A 131 -4.19 0.25 0.27
C ASP A 131 -4.43 -0.52 -1.05
N ALA A 132 -5.60 -1.11 -1.23
CA ALA A 132 -5.96 -1.76 -2.50
C ALA A 132 -6.21 -0.72 -3.60
N PRO A 133 -5.52 -0.80 -4.75
CA PRO A 133 -5.73 0.17 -5.82
C PRO A 133 -7.07 -0.10 -6.54
N PRO A 134 -7.72 0.95 -7.08
CA PRO A 134 -8.84 0.78 -8.00
C PRO A 134 -8.48 -0.13 -9.18
N PRO A 135 -9.41 -0.94 -9.73
CA PRO A 135 -10.85 -0.97 -9.42
C PRO A 135 -11.23 -1.91 -8.27
N PHE A 136 -10.27 -2.51 -7.56
CA PHE A 136 -10.57 -3.53 -6.57
C PHE A 136 -11.26 -2.93 -5.35
N THR A 137 -12.39 -3.54 -4.96
CA THR A 137 -13.09 -3.25 -3.72
C THR A 137 -12.95 -4.47 -2.83
N VAL A 138 -12.26 -4.33 -1.70
CA VAL A 138 -12.06 -5.43 -0.75
C VAL A 138 -13.15 -5.38 0.32
N GLU A 139 -13.93 -6.44 0.41
CA GLU A 139 -15.02 -6.61 1.37
C GLU A 139 -14.80 -7.93 2.13
N GLY A 140 -15.29 -8.00 3.38
CA GLY A 140 -15.10 -9.14 4.27
C GLY A 140 -16.37 -9.56 4.99
#